data_AF-A0A7R9LVX4-F1
#
_entry.id   AF-A0A7R9LVX4-F1
#
_cell.length_a   1.000
_cell.length_b   1.000
_cell.length_c   1.000
_cell.angle_alpha   90.00
_cell.angle_beta   90.00
_cell.angle_gamma   90.00
#
_symmetry.space_group_name_H-M   'P 1'
#
loop_
_entity.id
_entity.type
_entity.pdbx_description
1 polymer ?
#
loop_
_entity_poly.entity_id
_entity_poly.type
_entity_poly.pdbx_seq_one_letter_code
_entity_poly.pdbx_strand_id
1 'polypeptide(L)'
;SAALPNGGRIVCISSFRNDSHIKSVEDSVKELITERNELILKQRKVDPNCQLLTTTFCELVFINTFPIEDQSTTSKIIEIPRHQLNSFISSEVYSVKSGRFLASKLSALVLNHYELASTTVTGIPMKEEQNASSSANYDVEILHSNKAHSDSFRSGLINNEDVCMQTSNDYHTIKLRWITPRTNALELHYCTTAHRITSVDVNSRPASCLTNFLLSGRTVMLE
;
A
#
# COMPACT_ATOMS: atom_id res chain seq x y z
N SER A 1 -17.47 26.63 -13.85
CA SER A 1 -16.31 25.71 -13.92
C SER A 1 -16.37 24.79 -12.72
N ALA A 2 -16.26 23.47 -12.90
CA ALA A 2 -16.14 22.56 -11.77
C ALA A 2 -14.81 22.87 -11.06
N ALA A 3 -14.85 23.07 -9.74
CA ALA A 3 -13.63 23.27 -8.96
C ALA A 3 -12.77 22.01 -9.09
N LEU A 4 -11.48 22.17 -9.42
CA LEU A 4 -10.54 21.05 -9.50
C LEU A 4 -10.52 20.35 -8.13
N PRO A 5 -10.79 19.04 -8.05
CA PRO A 5 -10.70 18.32 -6.79
C PRO A 5 -9.26 18.37 -6.28
N ASN A 6 -9.09 18.81 -5.04
CA ASN A 6 -7.80 18.93 -4.38
C ASN A 6 -7.92 18.30 -3.01
N GLY A 7 -7.46 17.06 -2.89
CA GLY A 7 -7.46 16.37 -1.61
C GLY A 7 -6.17 15.62 -1.39
N GLY A 8 -6.03 15.12 -0.17
CA GLY A 8 -4.82 14.45 0.25
C GLY A 8 -5.03 13.63 1.51
N ARG A 9 -4.02 12.85 1.85
CA ARG A 9 -3.98 12.03 3.05
C ARG A 9 -2.79 12.45 3.91
N ILE A 10 -3.03 12.66 5.20
CA ILE A 10 -2.02 12.97 6.20
C ILE A 10 -1.85 11.72 7.06
N VAL A 11 -0.68 11.09 6.96
CA VAL A 11 -0.33 9.93 7.81
C VAL A 11 0.57 10.42 8.94
N CYS A 12 0.07 10.39 10.17
CA CYS A 12 0.77 10.81 11.37
C CYS A 12 1.18 9.59 12.18
N ILE A 13 2.49 9.32 12.23
CA ILE A 13 3.08 8.26 13.05
C ILE A 13 3.70 8.91 14.28
N SER A 14 3.22 8.58 15.47
CA SER A 14 3.72 9.17 16.71
C SER A 14 3.46 8.26 17.91
N SER A 15 3.97 8.65 19.08
CA SER A 15 3.56 8.10 20.37
C SER A 15 2.62 9.10 21.03
N PHE A 16 1.36 8.73 21.15
CA PHE A 16 0.33 9.58 21.74
C PHE A 16 0.09 9.18 23.21
N ARG A 17 -0.28 10.16 24.04
CA ARG A 17 -0.41 9.96 25.49
C ARG A 17 -1.72 9.26 25.88
N ASN A 18 -2.80 9.58 25.18
CA ASN A 18 -4.16 9.10 25.44
C ASN A 18 -5.07 9.45 24.25
N ASP A 19 -6.30 8.94 24.26
CA ASP A 19 -7.29 9.17 23.20
C ASP A 19 -7.70 10.65 23.09
N SER A 20 -7.70 11.39 24.20
CA SER A 20 -8.06 12.82 24.21
C SER A 20 -7.01 13.68 23.51
N HIS A 21 -5.74 13.30 23.56
CA HIS A 21 -4.68 13.97 22.81
C HIS A 21 -4.89 13.85 21.31
N ILE A 22 -5.28 12.67 20.82
CA ILE A 22 -5.57 12.47 19.38
C ILE A 22 -6.75 13.34 18.96
N LYS A 23 -7.83 13.32 19.74
CA LYS A 23 -9.01 14.15 19.46
C LYS A 23 -8.67 15.66 19.42
N SER A 24 -7.82 16.12 20.32
CA SER A 24 -7.35 17.51 20.30
C SER A 24 -6.56 17.85 19.03
N VAL A 25 -5.77 16.91 18.50
CA VAL A 25 -5.04 17.08 17.24
C VAL A 25 -5.99 17.05 16.05
N GLU A 26 -6.96 16.13 16.02
CA GLU A 26 -8.03 16.08 15.01
C GLU A 26 -8.79 17.41 14.92
N ASP A 27 -9.22 17.94 16.06
CA ASP A 27 -9.92 19.22 16.14
C ASP A 27 -9.04 20.38 15.65
N SER A 28 -7.77 20.41 16.05
CA SER A 28 -6.82 21.44 15.60
C SER A 28 -6.61 21.40 14.08
N VAL A 29 -6.43 20.21 13.49
CA VAL A 29 -6.26 20.06 12.03
C VAL A 29 -7.55 20.46 11.30
N LYS A 30 -8.71 20.09 11.83
CA LYS A 30 -10.02 20.46 11.28
C LYS A 30 -10.21 21.97 11.23
N GLU A 31 -9.90 22.66 12.33
CA GLU A 31 -9.97 24.13 12.41
C GLU A 31 -9.02 24.78 11.41
N LEU A 32 -7.74 24.36 11.39
CA LEU A 32 -6.73 24.90 10.47
C LEU A 32 -7.10 24.74 9.00
N ILE A 33 -7.61 23.57 8.58
CA ILE A 33 -8.01 23.36 7.18
C ILE A 33 -9.24 24.23 6.85
N THR A 34 -10.20 24.35 7.77
CA THR A 34 -11.41 25.17 7.56
C THR A 34 -11.06 26.64 7.41
N GLU A 35 -10.27 27.19 8.33
CA GLU A 35 -9.80 28.58 8.28
C GLU A 35 -8.99 28.85 7.02
N ARG A 36 -8.09 27.93 6.64
CA ARG A 36 -7.26 28.11 5.44
C ARG A 36 -8.09 28.09 4.17
N ASN A 37 -9.09 27.20 4.09
CA ASN A 37 -10.04 27.17 2.97
C ASN A 37 -10.82 28.49 2.85
N GLU A 38 -11.31 29.04 3.96
CA GLU A 38 -11.99 30.34 3.95
C GLU A 38 -11.08 31.48 3.47
N LEU A 39 -9.83 31.51 3.93
CA LEU A 39 -8.85 32.50 3.51
C LEU A 39 -8.56 32.41 2.01
N ILE A 40 -8.41 31.20 1.47
CA ILE A 40 -8.20 30.97 0.03
C ILE A 40 -9.41 31.46 -0.77
N LEU A 41 -10.64 31.16 -0.32
CA LEU A 41 -11.86 31.63 -0.98
C LEU A 41 -11.98 33.16 -0.95
N LYS A 42 -11.61 33.82 0.15
CA LYS A 42 -11.59 35.29 0.26
C LYS A 42 -10.54 35.88 -0.68
N GLN A 43 -9.32 35.33 -0.70
CA GLN A 43 -8.24 35.79 -1.58
C GLN A 43 -8.58 35.63 -3.06
N ARG A 44 -9.20 34.51 -3.45
CA ARG A 44 -9.59 34.25 -4.84
C ARG A 44 -10.68 35.19 -5.37
N LYS A 45 -11.49 35.79 -4.49
CA LYS A 45 -12.44 36.84 -4.88
C LYS A 45 -11.74 38.18 -5.15
N VAL A 46 -10.60 38.43 -4.51
CA VAL A 46 -9.82 39.68 -4.63
C VAL A 46 -8.81 39.59 -5.77
N ASP A 47 -8.11 38.47 -5.89
CA ASP A 47 -7.12 38.19 -6.93
C ASP A 47 -7.57 36.98 -7.77
N PRO A 48 -8.07 37.20 -9.00
CA PRO A 48 -8.43 36.13 -9.92
C PRO A 48 -7.26 35.21 -10.31
N ASN A 49 -6.01 35.67 -10.14
CA ASN A 49 -4.80 34.91 -10.43
C ASN A 49 -4.30 34.09 -9.23
N CYS A 50 -5.03 34.08 -8.11
CA CYS A 50 -4.69 33.27 -6.95
C CYS A 50 -4.65 31.78 -7.32
N GLN A 51 -3.45 31.21 -7.27
CA GLN A 51 -3.18 29.80 -7.64
C GLN A 51 -3.45 28.81 -6.50
N LEU A 52 -3.88 29.28 -5.33
CA LEU A 52 -4.16 28.42 -4.19
C LEU A 52 -5.48 27.66 -4.39
N LEU A 53 -5.47 26.37 -4.03
CA LEU A 53 -6.62 25.49 -4.10
C LEU A 53 -7.12 25.18 -2.70
N THR A 54 -8.44 25.22 -2.52
CA THR A 54 -9.08 24.74 -1.28
C THR A 54 -8.98 23.23 -1.19
N THR A 55 -8.85 22.71 0.01
CA THR A 55 -8.90 21.26 0.27
C THR A 55 -10.34 20.78 0.19
N THR A 56 -10.65 19.93 -0.80
CA THR A 56 -11.98 19.36 -1.04
C THR A 56 -12.22 18.06 -0.28
N PHE A 57 -11.16 17.30 0.01
CA PHE A 57 -11.21 16.13 0.88
C PHE A 57 -9.87 15.93 1.58
N CYS A 58 -9.88 15.48 2.84
CA CYS A 58 -8.67 15.17 3.60
C CYS A 58 -8.89 13.90 4.42
N GLU A 59 -7.96 12.96 4.32
CA GLU A 59 -7.96 11.75 5.14
C GLU A 59 -6.84 11.84 6.18
N LEU A 60 -7.19 11.75 7.45
CA LEU A 60 -6.24 11.72 8.56
C LEU A 60 -6.05 10.27 9.01
N VAL A 61 -4.81 9.82 9.06
CA VAL A 61 -4.45 8.47 9.49
C VAL A 61 -3.49 8.59 10.65
N PHE A 62 -3.97 8.32 11.85
CA PHE A 62 -3.16 8.34 13.06
C PHE A 62 -2.67 6.93 13.37
N ILE A 63 -1.35 6.78 13.53
CA ILE A 63 -0.72 5.52 13.90
C ILE A 63 0.04 5.77 15.20
N ASN A 64 -0.59 5.38 16.31
CA ASN A 64 0.07 5.33 17.61
C ASN A 64 1.04 4.14 17.62
N THR A 65 2.33 4.40 17.84
CA THR A 65 3.33 3.34 18.00
C THR A 65 3.89 3.29 19.42
N PHE A 66 4.04 2.07 19.94
CA PHE A 66 4.52 1.81 21.29
C PHE A 66 5.48 0.60 21.33
N PRO A 67 6.43 0.54 22.30
CA PRO A 67 7.41 -0.53 22.38
C PRO A 67 6.79 -1.93 22.45
N ILE A 68 7.49 -2.92 21.87
CA ILE A 68 6.99 -4.32 21.82
C ILE A 68 6.85 -4.93 23.22
N GLU A 69 7.76 -4.58 24.12
CA GLU A 69 7.84 -5.08 25.49
C GLU A 69 6.80 -4.44 26.42
N ASP A 70 6.20 -3.34 25.98
CA ASP A 70 5.19 -2.64 26.76
C ASP A 70 3.88 -3.41 26.69
N GLN A 71 3.63 -4.23 27.72
CA GLN A 71 2.38 -4.95 27.93
C GLN A 71 1.36 -4.13 28.72
N SER A 72 1.71 -2.90 29.14
CA SER A 72 0.77 -2.04 29.82
C SER A 72 -0.30 -1.56 28.85
N THR A 73 -1.55 -1.52 29.31
CA THR A 73 -2.66 -0.92 28.55
C THR A 73 -2.53 0.60 28.43
N THR A 74 -1.60 1.24 29.15
CA THR A 74 -1.47 2.69 29.24
C THR A 74 -0.88 3.34 27.98
N SER A 75 -0.02 2.62 27.23
CA SER A 75 0.54 3.12 25.97
C SER A 75 -0.30 2.76 24.74
N LYS A 76 -1.30 1.88 24.94
CA LYS A 76 -2.23 1.48 23.90
C LYS A 76 -3.38 2.48 23.83
N ILE A 77 -3.74 2.83 22.60
CA ILE A 77 -4.85 3.73 22.31
C ILE A 77 -5.98 2.94 21.67
N ILE A 78 -7.20 3.45 21.83
CA ILE A 78 -8.39 2.86 21.22
C ILE A 78 -8.27 3.02 19.71
N GLU A 79 -8.32 1.90 19.00
CA GLU A 79 -8.40 1.93 17.55
C GLU A 79 -9.78 2.39 17.12
N ILE A 80 -9.81 3.35 16.21
CA ILE A 80 -11.05 3.93 15.70
C ILE A 80 -11.07 3.68 14.19
N PRO A 81 -12.06 2.92 13.68
CA PRO A 81 -12.20 2.74 12.25
C PRO A 81 -12.47 4.08 11.57
N ARG A 82 -12.32 4.11 10.25
CA ARG A 82 -12.57 5.32 9.46
C ARG A 82 -13.93 5.93 9.80
N HIS A 83 -13.91 7.17 10.26
CA HIS A 83 -15.08 7.95 10.63
C HIS A 83 -14.98 9.37 10.08
N GLN A 84 -16.12 10.04 9.93
CA GLN A 84 -16.17 11.40 9.41
C GLN A 84 -16.06 12.41 10.55
N LEU A 85 -15.11 13.35 10.46
CA LEU A 85 -14.99 14.49 11.37
C LEU A 85 -15.88 15.65 10.93
N ASN A 86 -15.99 15.87 9.62
CA ASN A 86 -16.91 16.82 8.99
C ASN A 86 -17.24 16.38 7.54
N SER A 87 -17.78 17.28 6.70
CA SER A 87 -18.17 16.95 5.32
C SER A 87 -17.01 16.65 4.36
N PHE A 88 -15.77 16.98 4.70
CA PHE A 88 -14.60 16.82 3.84
C PHE A 88 -13.38 16.20 4.54
N ILE A 89 -13.43 15.96 5.84
CA ILE A 89 -12.34 15.35 6.62
C ILE A 89 -12.85 14.06 7.24
N SER A 90 -12.15 12.96 6.96
CA SER A 90 -12.31 11.69 7.66
C SER A 90 -11.04 11.34 8.43
N SER A 91 -11.18 10.63 9.53
CA SER A 91 -10.08 10.18 10.37
C SER A 91 -10.14 8.69 10.64
N GLU A 92 -8.99 8.06 10.82
CA GLU A 92 -8.82 6.69 11.31
C GLU A 92 -7.62 6.62 12.26
N VAL A 93 -7.74 5.77 13.29
CA VAL A 93 -6.76 5.67 14.37
C VAL A 93 -6.38 4.20 14.57
N TYR A 94 -5.07 3.95 14.54
CA TYR A 94 -4.47 2.63 14.77
C TYR A 94 -3.51 2.66 15.95
N SER A 95 -3.40 1.56 16.68
CA SER A 95 -2.46 1.42 17.78
C SER A 95 -1.60 0.17 17.58
N VAL A 96 -0.37 0.37 17.13
CA VAL A 96 0.48 -0.70 16.61
C VAL A 96 1.80 -0.78 17.37
N LYS A 97 2.23 -2.01 17.68
CA LYS A 97 3.57 -2.23 18.24
C LYS A 97 4.66 -1.71 17.28
N SER A 98 5.75 -1.22 17.82
CA SER A 98 6.89 -0.74 17.03
C SER A 98 7.62 -1.89 16.30
N GLY A 99 8.60 -1.54 15.46
CA GLY A 99 9.40 -2.51 14.71
C GLY A 99 8.62 -3.17 13.57
N ARG A 100 8.71 -4.50 13.45
CA ARG A 100 8.11 -5.27 12.34
C ARG A 100 6.59 -5.11 12.21
N PHE A 101 5.90 -4.89 13.33
CA PHE A 101 4.44 -4.75 13.33
C PHE A 101 4.01 -3.42 12.70
N LEU A 102 4.74 -2.33 12.97
CA LEU A 102 4.53 -1.05 12.32
C LEU A 102 4.79 -1.14 10.81
N ALA A 103 5.88 -1.80 10.40
CA ALA A 103 6.19 -2.00 8.98
C ALA A 103 5.10 -2.82 8.26
N SER A 104 4.59 -3.87 8.90
CA SER A 104 3.47 -4.67 8.39
C SER A 104 2.20 -3.83 8.25
N LYS A 105 1.84 -3.03 9.26
CA LYS A 105 0.67 -2.16 9.17
C LYS A 105 0.81 -1.11 8.06
N LEU A 106 1.97 -0.48 7.93
CA LEU A 106 2.23 0.48 6.87
C LEU A 106 2.12 -0.16 5.49
N SER A 107 2.58 -1.42 5.35
CA SER A 107 2.43 -2.18 4.11
C SER A 107 0.95 -2.39 3.79
N ALA A 108 0.14 -2.87 4.74
CA ALA A 108 -1.30 -3.06 4.56
C ALA A 108 -2.02 -1.74 4.21
N LEU A 109 -1.65 -0.63 4.88
CA LEU A 109 -2.20 0.69 4.59
C LEU A 109 -1.86 1.12 3.17
N VAL A 110 -0.62 0.94 2.70
CA VAL A 110 -0.23 1.26 1.32
C VAL A 110 -1.08 0.52 0.30
N LEU A 111 -1.40 -0.75 0.53
CA LEU A 111 -2.29 -1.51 -0.37
C LEU A 111 -3.69 -0.88 -0.45
N ASN A 112 -4.29 -0.57 0.69
CA ASN A 112 -5.62 0.07 0.74
C ASN A 112 -5.59 1.50 0.16
N HIS A 113 -4.55 2.25 0.49
CA HIS A 113 -4.39 3.67 0.15
C HIS A 113 -4.26 3.94 -1.33
N TYR A 114 -3.70 2.99 -2.08
CA TYR A 114 -3.38 3.10 -3.51
C TYR A 114 -4.07 2.03 -4.36
N GLU A 115 -5.05 1.31 -3.78
CA GLU A 115 -5.78 0.25 -4.46
C GLU A 115 -4.83 -0.79 -5.09
N LEU A 116 -3.83 -1.22 -4.32
CA LEU A 116 -2.86 -2.22 -4.75
C LEU A 116 -3.31 -3.62 -4.32
N ALA A 117 -2.83 -4.61 -5.07
CA ALA A 117 -2.90 -6.01 -4.73
C ALA A 117 -1.49 -6.59 -4.61
N SER A 118 -1.39 -7.71 -3.89
CA SER A 118 -0.16 -8.48 -3.76
C SER A 118 -0.24 -9.76 -4.58
N THR A 119 0.85 -10.07 -5.27
CA THR A 119 1.07 -11.37 -5.93
C THR A 119 2.39 -11.94 -5.42
N THR A 120 2.37 -13.19 -4.98
CA THR A 120 3.57 -13.96 -4.64
C THR A 120 3.92 -14.85 -5.81
N VAL A 121 5.03 -14.53 -6.48
CA VAL A 121 5.62 -15.36 -7.53
C VAL A 121 6.37 -16.51 -6.87
N THR A 122 5.94 -17.74 -7.11
CA THR A 122 6.48 -18.95 -6.48
C THR A 122 7.31 -19.77 -7.44
N GLY A 123 8.16 -20.66 -6.92
CA GLY A 123 8.87 -21.64 -7.76
C GLY A 123 9.99 -21.02 -8.62
N ILE A 124 10.56 -19.90 -8.20
CA ILE A 124 11.62 -19.21 -8.95
C ILE A 124 12.91 -20.04 -8.84
N PRO A 125 13.46 -20.54 -9.97
CA PRO A 125 14.66 -21.36 -9.93
C PRO A 125 15.90 -20.49 -9.73
N MET A 126 16.62 -20.69 -8.62
CA MET A 126 17.87 -20.00 -8.34
C MET A 126 19.03 -20.97 -8.17
N LYS A 127 20.22 -20.58 -8.64
CA LYS A 127 21.47 -21.29 -8.34
C LYS A 127 22.03 -20.80 -7.01
N GLU A 128 22.37 -21.73 -6.11
CA GLU A 128 23.05 -21.40 -4.86
C GLU A 128 24.53 -21.11 -5.08
N GLU A 129 25.04 -20.01 -4.52
CA GLU A 129 26.46 -19.64 -4.65
C GLU A 129 27.39 -20.59 -3.90
N GLN A 130 26.93 -21.19 -2.80
CA GLN A 130 27.76 -22.08 -1.97
C GLN A 130 27.61 -23.57 -2.29
N ASN A 131 26.58 -23.96 -3.06
CA ASN A 131 26.35 -25.35 -3.47
C ASN A 131 25.84 -25.41 -4.92
N ALA A 132 26.75 -25.48 -5.89
CA ALA A 132 26.42 -25.54 -7.32
C ALA A 132 25.58 -26.77 -7.74
N SER A 133 25.38 -27.74 -6.83
CA SER A 133 24.58 -28.96 -7.03
C SER A 133 23.16 -28.88 -6.45
N SER A 134 22.78 -27.80 -5.75
CA SER A 134 21.42 -27.62 -5.22
C SER A 134 20.76 -26.35 -5.78
N SER A 135 19.64 -26.52 -6.47
CA SER A 135 18.70 -25.42 -6.76
C SER A 135 17.65 -25.37 -5.66
N ALA A 136 17.40 -24.18 -5.12
CA ALA A 136 16.26 -23.93 -4.25
C ALA A 136 15.22 -23.08 -4.99
N ASN A 137 13.95 -23.33 -4.67
CA ASN A 137 12.84 -22.54 -5.16
C ASN A 137 12.53 -21.45 -4.16
N TYR A 138 12.46 -20.21 -4.65
CA TYR A 138 12.16 -19.06 -3.84
C TYR A 138 10.84 -18.42 -4.26
N ASP A 139 10.22 -17.76 -3.28
CA ASP A 139 9.02 -16.98 -3.46
C ASP A 139 9.38 -15.49 -3.37
N VAL A 140 8.86 -14.69 -4.30
CA VAL A 140 9.02 -13.24 -4.28
C VAL A 140 7.65 -12.57 -4.32
N GLU A 141 7.39 -11.74 -3.33
CA GLU A 141 6.17 -10.94 -3.29
C GLU A 141 6.35 -9.62 -4.03
N ILE A 142 5.36 -9.30 -4.86
CA ILE A 142 5.28 -8.08 -5.65
C ILE A 142 3.92 -7.40 -5.43
N LEU A 143 3.94 -6.07 -5.37
CA LEU A 143 2.78 -5.21 -5.30
C LEU A 143 2.53 -4.55 -6.65
N HIS A 144 1.26 -4.44 -7.03
CA HIS A 144 0.83 -3.78 -8.26
C HIS A 144 -0.62 -3.29 -8.12
N SER A 145 -1.15 -2.58 -9.11
CA SER A 145 -2.56 -2.16 -9.08
C SER A 145 -3.49 -3.38 -8.98
N ASN A 146 -4.53 -3.30 -8.14
CA ASN A 146 -5.54 -4.35 -8.00
C ASN A 146 -6.28 -4.67 -9.32
N LYS A 147 -6.25 -3.74 -10.28
CA LYS A 147 -6.81 -3.91 -11.64
C LYS A 147 -6.16 -5.08 -12.40
N ALA A 148 -4.93 -5.45 -12.06
CA ALA A 148 -4.28 -6.62 -12.65
C ALA A 148 -5.03 -7.92 -12.31
N HIS A 149 -5.72 -7.98 -11.17
CA HIS A 149 -6.52 -9.14 -10.77
C HIS A 149 -7.99 -9.02 -11.17
N SER A 150 -8.52 -7.81 -11.38
CA SER A 150 -9.94 -7.61 -11.68
C SER A 150 -10.40 -8.32 -12.95
N ASP A 151 -9.55 -8.36 -13.99
CA ASP A 151 -9.87 -9.07 -15.23
C ASP A 151 -9.82 -10.59 -15.03
N SER A 152 -8.87 -11.07 -14.25
CA SER A 152 -8.69 -12.50 -13.95
C SER A 152 -9.84 -13.06 -13.11
N PHE A 153 -10.34 -12.30 -12.11
CA PHE A 153 -11.54 -12.67 -11.36
C PHE A 153 -12.80 -12.62 -12.22
N ARG A 154 -12.95 -11.61 -13.09
CA ARG A 154 -14.11 -11.51 -14.01
C ARG A 154 -14.12 -12.61 -15.07
N SER A 155 -12.95 -13.09 -15.48
CA SER A 155 -12.80 -14.19 -16.42
C SER A 155 -12.89 -15.58 -15.76
N GLY A 156 -13.01 -15.66 -14.42
CA GLY A 156 -13.03 -16.92 -13.68
C GLY A 156 -11.71 -17.70 -13.70
N LEU A 157 -10.60 -17.03 -14.01
CA LEU A 157 -9.26 -17.63 -14.08
C LEU A 157 -8.60 -17.77 -12.71
N ILE A 158 -9.02 -16.96 -11.74
CA ILE A 158 -8.56 -17.00 -10.35
C ILE A 158 -9.78 -17.30 -9.48
N ASN A 159 -9.72 -18.39 -8.71
CA ASN A 159 -10.77 -18.76 -7.76
C ASN A 159 -10.45 -18.22 -6.37
N ASN A 160 -11.47 -18.08 -5.51
CA ASN A 160 -11.28 -17.68 -4.11
C ASN A 160 -10.36 -18.64 -3.31
N GLU A 161 -10.18 -19.87 -3.79
CA GLU A 161 -9.28 -20.87 -3.20
C GLU A 161 -7.79 -20.58 -3.45
N ASP A 162 -7.47 -19.81 -4.50
CA ASP A 162 -6.09 -19.41 -4.85
C ASP A 162 -5.61 -18.19 -4.04
N VAL A 163 -6.51 -17.56 -3.29
CA VAL A 163 -6.24 -16.39 -2.45
C VAL A 163 -5.68 -16.85 -1.11
N CYS A 164 -4.36 -16.69 -0.92
CA CYS A 164 -3.70 -17.04 0.32
C CYS A 164 -3.69 -15.84 1.28
N MET A 165 -4.15 -16.05 2.52
CA MET A 165 -3.91 -15.08 3.59
C MET A 165 -2.47 -15.19 4.06
N GLN A 166 -1.69 -14.13 3.90
CA GLN A 166 -0.43 -14.04 4.64
C GLN A 166 -0.76 -13.76 6.10
N THR A 167 -0.38 -14.66 7.00
CA THR A 167 -0.65 -14.52 8.44
C THR A 167 0.15 -13.38 9.10
N SER A 168 1.20 -12.89 8.43
CA SER A 168 2.08 -11.83 8.94
C SER A 168 1.63 -10.42 8.58
N ASN A 169 0.75 -10.26 7.60
CA ASN A 169 0.28 -8.97 7.11
C ASN A 169 -1.24 -8.99 7.03
N ASP A 170 -1.91 -7.91 7.42
CA ASP A 170 -3.38 -7.79 7.42
C ASP A 170 -4.00 -7.79 5.99
N TYR A 171 -3.34 -8.39 4.99
CA TYR A 171 -3.75 -8.37 3.59
C TYR A 171 -3.51 -9.72 2.88
N HIS A 172 -4.19 -9.90 1.75
CA HIS A 172 -4.16 -11.13 0.95
C HIS A 172 -3.15 -11.06 -0.20
N THR A 173 -2.57 -12.21 -0.55
CA THR A 173 -1.73 -12.36 -1.74
C THR A 173 -2.22 -13.50 -2.62
N ILE A 174 -2.11 -13.32 -3.93
CA ILE A 174 -2.36 -14.39 -4.91
C ILE A 174 -1.04 -15.08 -5.22
N LYS A 175 -1.00 -16.40 -5.18
CA LYS A 175 0.19 -17.17 -5.54
C LYS A 175 0.13 -17.55 -7.00
N LEU A 176 1.14 -17.16 -7.78
CA LEU A 176 1.32 -17.61 -9.14
C LEU A 176 2.69 -18.26 -9.28
N ARG A 177 2.79 -19.38 -9.99
CA ARG A 177 4.02 -20.14 -10.18
C ARG A 177 4.78 -19.64 -11.40
N TRP A 178 6.09 -19.51 -11.25
CA TRP A 178 7.00 -19.27 -12.35
C TRP A 178 6.98 -20.44 -13.34
N ILE A 179 6.81 -20.11 -14.63
CA ILE A 179 7.03 -21.04 -15.73
C ILE A 179 8.20 -20.54 -16.56
N THR A 180 9.18 -21.42 -16.80
CA THR A 180 10.24 -21.18 -17.79
C THR A 180 9.64 -21.29 -19.18
N PRO A 181 9.57 -20.20 -19.97
CA PRO A 181 9.00 -20.24 -21.31
C PRO A 181 9.77 -21.23 -22.18
N ARG A 182 9.07 -22.16 -22.85
CA ARG A 182 9.70 -23.20 -23.69
C ARG A 182 10.10 -22.68 -25.08
N THR A 183 9.74 -21.45 -25.45
CA THR A 183 9.93 -20.89 -26.80
C THR A 183 10.68 -19.56 -26.80
N ASN A 184 11.40 -19.29 -27.90
CA ASN A 184 12.16 -18.05 -28.12
C ASN A 184 11.20 -16.86 -28.37
N ALA A 185 10.83 -16.17 -27.29
CA ALA A 185 10.62 -14.72 -27.08
C ALA A 185 10.14 -13.74 -28.20
N LEU A 186 9.60 -14.19 -29.34
CA LEU A 186 8.99 -13.34 -30.38
C LEU A 186 7.49 -13.63 -30.56
N GLU A 187 6.81 -14.06 -29.50
CA GLU A 187 5.37 -14.26 -29.51
C GLU A 187 4.68 -12.98 -29.01
N LEU A 188 3.91 -12.34 -29.89
CA LEU A 188 3.01 -11.25 -29.52
C LEU A 188 1.92 -11.84 -28.62
N HIS A 189 2.04 -11.65 -27.31
CA HIS A 189 1.00 -12.07 -26.38
C HIS A 189 -0.19 -11.10 -26.43
N TYR A 190 -1.39 -11.67 -26.43
CA TYR A 190 -2.60 -10.90 -26.20
C TYR A 190 -2.56 -10.35 -24.76
N CYS A 191 -2.42 -9.03 -24.64
CA CYS A 191 -2.29 -8.32 -23.37
C CYS A 191 -3.47 -7.37 -23.22
N THR A 192 -4.33 -7.61 -22.22
CA THR A 192 -5.46 -6.74 -21.91
C THR A 192 -5.02 -5.52 -21.10
N THR A 193 -4.09 -5.71 -20.17
CA THR A 193 -3.58 -4.68 -19.28
C THR A 193 -2.10 -4.90 -18.94
N ALA A 194 -1.40 -3.82 -18.64
CA ALA A 194 -0.02 -3.85 -18.17
C ALA A 194 0.13 -2.92 -16.96
N HIS A 195 0.72 -3.44 -15.88
CA HIS A 195 0.85 -2.74 -14.61
C HIS A 195 2.29 -2.72 -14.14
N ARG A 196 2.70 -1.60 -13.54
CA ARG A 196 3.99 -1.52 -12.85
C ARG A 196 3.94 -2.38 -11.58
N ILE A 197 5.08 -2.98 -11.26
CA ILE A 197 5.25 -3.83 -10.08
C ILE A 197 6.35 -3.26 -9.19
N THR A 198 6.26 -3.53 -7.89
CA THR A 198 7.32 -3.24 -6.91
C THR A 198 7.47 -4.46 -6.01
N SER A 199 8.69 -4.94 -5.78
CA SER A 199 8.91 -6.03 -4.82
C SER A 199 8.78 -5.53 -3.38
N VAL A 200 8.15 -6.34 -2.51
CA VAL A 200 7.99 -6.03 -1.08
C VAL A 200 9.34 -6.01 -0.36
N ASP A 201 10.20 -7.00 -0.62
CA ASP A 201 11.57 -7.06 -0.09
C ASP A 201 12.59 -6.90 -1.22
N VAL A 202 12.76 -5.65 -1.67
CA VAL A 202 13.61 -5.29 -2.81
C VAL A 202 15.07 -5.71 -2.65
N ASN A 203 15.54 -5.80 -1.41
CA ASN A 203 16.94 -6.13 -1.09
C ASN A 203 17.14 -7.63 -0.86
N SER A 204 16.07 -8.43 -0.82
CA SER A 204 16.20 -9.88 -0.75
C SER A 204 16.93 -10.40 -2.00
N ARG A 205 17.77 -11.41 -1.80
CA ARG A 205 18.46 -12.10 -2.89
C ARG A 205 17.47 -12.63 -3.94
N PRO A 206 16.32 -13.26 -3.57
CA PRO A 206 15.32 -13.68 -4.55
C PRO A 206 14.73 -12.54 -5.38
N ALA A 207 14.34 -11.43 -4.75
CA ALA A 207 13.81 -10.27 -5.47
C ALA A 207 14.86 -9.65 -6.40
N SER A 208 16.11 -9.55 -5.93
CA SER A 208 17.23 -9.05 -6.73
C SER A 208 17.49 -9.92 -7.96
N CYS A 209 17.43 -11.25 -7.82
CA CYS A 209 17.58 -12.16 -8.95
C CYS A 209 16.43 -12.05 -9.94
N LEU A 210 15.17 -12.01 -9.46
CA LEU A 210 13.99 -11.82 -10.31
C LEU A 210 14.06 -10.50 -11.08
N THR A 211 14.34 -9.39 -10.40
CA THR A 211 14.39 -8.06 -11.02
C THR A 211 15.51 -7.96 -12.03
N ASN A 212 16.72 -8.43 -11.73
CA ASN A 212 17.83 -8.45 -12.70
C ASN A 212 17.55 -9.37 -13.89
N PHE A 213 16.88 -10.50 -13.68
CA PHE A 213 16.45 -11.37 -14.78
C PHE A 213 15.52 -10.62 -15.74
N LEU A 214 14.52 -9.90 -15.23
CA LEU A 214 13.61 -9.09 -16.04
C LEU A 214 14.33 -7.93 -16.74
N LEU A 215 15.23 -7.23 -16.02
CA LEU A 215 16.02 -6.12 -16.58
C LEU A 215 16.99 -6.56 -17.68
N SER A 216 17.36 -7.85 -17.75
CA SER A 216 18.14 -8.41 -18.85
C SER A 216 17.37 -8.56 -20.17
N GLY A 217 16.10 -8.10 -20.21
CA GLY A 217 15.22 -8.19 -21.38
C GLY A 217 14.48 -9.52 -21.49
N ARG A 218 14.54 -10.36 -20.46
CA ARG A 218 13.82 -11.65 -20.41
C ARG A 218 12.45 -11.46 -19.78
N THR A 219 11.50 -12.29 -20.20
CA THR A 219 10.14 -12.32 -19.65
C THR A 219 9.91 -13.59 -18.85
N VAL A 220 8.90 -13.55 -17.98
CA VAL A 220 8.48 -14.66 -17.12
C VAL A 220 7.00 -14.88 -17.34
N MET A 221 6.60 -16.14 -17.50
CA MET A 221 5.20 -16.53 -17.54
C MET A 221 4.78 -17.03 -16.16
N LEU A 222 3.55 -16.72 -15.76
CA LEU A 222 2.98 -17.05 -14.47
C LEU A 222 1.72 -17.91 -14.66
N GLU A 223 1.56 -18.97 -13.88
CA GLU A 223 0.33 -19.81 -13.79
C GLU A 223 -0.24 -19.88 -12.38
#